data_AF-A0A415E861-F1
#
_entry.id   AF-A0A415E861-F1
#
_cell.length_a   1.000
_cell.length_b   1.000
_cell.length_c   1.000
_cell.angle_alpha   90.00
_cell.angle_beta   90.00
_cell.angle_gamma   90.00
#
_symmetry.space_group_name_H-M   'P 1'
#
loop_
_entity.id
_entity.type
_entity.pdbx_description
1 polymer ?
#
loop_
_entity_poly.entity_id
_entity_poly.type
_entity_poly.pdbx_seq_one_letter_code
_entity_poly.pdbx_strand_id
1 'polypeptide(L)'
;MEIEQFVMAYRADHEKIKALLGQGYSSLRPVLRINIEIIHDESKGTYVRIEHNTPAASQGKRGWLNLNVWESPCTEIDYADEDKHFGEPTPGAEGKTKGLTRIFRTDFLNIEFTGVGIEGGCPAEGDNDGCFYIEEEKTTFVPSEKITSRKEYCDCAFSWTKPVTEAMGIPPEELLGAYKVTFER
;
A
#
# COMPACT_ATOMS: atom_id res chain seq x y z
N MET A 1 0.29 -16.77 -9.96
CA MET A 1 1.22 -15.64 -10.05
C MET A 1 1.52 -15.24 -8.63
N GLU A 2 2.75 -15.44 -8.16
CA GLU A 2 3.10 -15.14 -6.78
C GLU A 2 3.24 -13.64 -6.59
N ILE A 3 2.66 -13.12 -5.51
CA ILE A 3 2.69 -11.70 -5.17
C ILE A 3 3.16 -11.54 -3.73
N GLU A 4 4.20 -10.75 -3.53
CA GLU A 4 4.54 -10.17 -2.23
C GLU A 4 3.95 -8.76 -2.14
N GLN A 5 2.94 -8.57 -1.31
CA GLN A 5 2.26 -7.29 -1.12
C GLN A 5 2.69 -6.64 0.19
N PHE A 6 2.96 -5.33 0.16
CA PHE A 6 3.30 -4.48 1.28
C PHE A 6 2.35 -3.28 1.29
N VAL A 7 1.70 -3.05 2.43
CA VAL A 7 0.69 -2.00 2.56
C VAL A 7 1.03 -1.14 3.75
N MET A 8 1.03 0.19 3.54
CA MET A 8 1.09 1.17 4.61
C MET A 8 -0.02 2.20 4.41
N ALA A 9 -0.77 2.49 5.47
CA ALA A 9 -1.80 3.53 5.48
C ALA A 9 -1.43 4.64 6.46
N TYR A 10 -1.75 5.88 6.08
CA TYR A 10 -1.55 7.07 6.92
C TYR A 10 -2.76 7.99 6.85
N ARG A 11 -2.99 8.69 7.96
CA ARG A 11 -3.97 9.78 8.05
C ARG A 11 -3.40 11.02 7.39
N ALA A 12 -4.27 11.76 6.71
CA ALA A 12 -3.96 13.02 6.08
C ALA A 12 -5.23 13.90 6.03
N ASP A 13 -5.06 15.20 5.80
CA ASP A 13 -6.13 16.19 5.74
C ASP A 13 -7.29 15.74 4.82
N HIS A 14 -8.48 15.59 5.41
CA HIS A 14 -9.64 15.04 4.68
C HIS A 14 -10.12 15.95 3.57
N GLU A 15 -10.11 17.27 3.78
CA GLU A 15 -10.62 18.22 2.80
C GLU A 15 -9.70 18.28 1.59
N LYS A 16 -8.38 18.20 1.82
CA LYS A 16 -7.41 18.06 0.72
C LYS A 16 -7.60 16.74 -0.03
N ILE A 17 -7.83 15.63 0.65
CA ILE A 17 -8.12 14.34 0.00
C ILE A 17 -9.41 14.44 -0.83
N LYS A 18 -10.48 15.05 -0.31
CA LYS A 18 -11.73 15.25 -1.04
C LYS A 18 -11.54 16.09 -2.29
N ALA A 19 -10.67 17.10 -2.24
CA ALA A 19 -10.36 17.95 -3.37
C ALA A 19 -9.64 17.20 -4.52
N LEU A 20 -8.97 16.08 -4.23
CA LEU A 20 -8.37 15.21 -5.24
C LEU A 20 -9.40 14.36 -6.00
N LEU A 21 -10.61 14.20 -5.47
CA LEU A 21 -11.60 13.28 -6.02
C LEU A 21 -12.38 13.93 -7.17
N GLY A 22 -12.44 13.21 -8.30
CA GLY A 22 -13.27 13.59 -9.44
C GLY A 22 -14.77 13.47 -9.14
N GLN A 23 -15.59 14.03 -10.03
CA GLN A 23 -17.05 13.90 -9.95
C GLN A 23 -17.48 12.43 -9.86
N GLY A 24 -18.45 12.15 -8.99
CA GLY A 24 -18.98 10.80 -8.79
C GLY A 24 -18.26 9.97 -7.71
N TYR A 25 -17.16 10.48 -7.14
CA TYR A 25 -16.49 9.85 -6.00
C TYR A 25 -16.80 10.56 -4.68
N SER A 26 -16.88 9.80 -3.60
CA SER A 26 -16.98 10.30 -2.23
C SER A 26 -15.88 9.70 -1.38
N SER A 27 -15.07 10.55 -0.74
CA SER A 27 -14.03 10.09 0.19
C SER A 27 -14.69 9.46 1.41
N LEU A 28 -14.27 8.25 1.78
CA LEU A 28 -14.84 7.53 2.91
C LEU A 28 -14.16 7.89 4.24
N ARG A 29 -12.86 8.18 4.21
CA ARG A 29 -12.02 8.39 5.40
C ARG A 29 -10.85 9.31 5.05
N PRO A 30 -10.27 10.04 6.03
CA PRO A 30 -9.06 10.84 5.86
C PRO A 30 -7.80 9.97 5.78
N VAL A 31 -7.73 9.10 4.78
CA VAL A 31 -6.68 8.08 4.65
C VAL A 31 -6.08 8.08 3.26
N LEU A 32 -4.77 8.03 3.20
CA LEU A 32 -3.99 7.67 2.02
C LEU A 32 -3.24 6.36 2.32
N ARG A 33 -3.05 5.54 1.29
CA ARG A 33 -2.37 4.25 1.39
C ARG A 33 -1.38 4.09 0.25
N ILE A 34 -0.20 3.59 0.59
CA ILE A 34 0.80 3.10 -0.35
C ILE A 34 0.67 1.58 -0.35
N ASN A 35 0.33 1.02 -1.51
CA ASN A 35 0.31 -0.42 -1.77
C ASN A 35 1.45 -0.74 -2.73
N ILE A 36 2.31 -1.69 -2.36
CA ILE A 36 3.44 -2.13 -3.18
C ILE A 36 3.30 -3.62 -3.41
N GLU A 37 3.34 -4.06 -4.66
CA GLU A 37 3.33 -5.47 -5.05
C GLU A 37 4.62 -5.78 -5.80
N ILE A 38 5.38 -6.76 -5.32
CA ILE A 38 6.39 -7.46 -6.12
C ILE A 38 5.68 -8.66 -6.74
N ILE A 39 5.65 -8.70 -8.06
CA ILE A 39 4.83 -9.63 -8.82
C ILE A 39 5.75 -10.54 -9.61
N HIS A 40 5.65 -11.85 -9.35
CA HIS A 40 6.38 -12.89 -10.07
C HIS A 40 5.47 -13.53 -11.12
N ASP A 41 5.54 -13.01 -12.34
CA ASP A 41 4.76 -13.49 -13.49
C ASP A 41 5.64 -14.39 -14.37
N GLU A 42 5.16 -15.59 -14.68
CA GLU A 42 5.91 -16.57 -15.50
C GLU A 42 6.19 -16.05 -16.92
N SER A 43 5.32 -15.19 -17.46
CA SER A 43 5.40 -14.66 -18.82
C SER A 43 6.11 -13.31 -18.91
N LYS A 44 5.96 -12.46 -17.89
CA LYS A 44 6.52 -11.09 -17.87
C LYS A 44 7.78 -10.96 -17.01
N GLY A 45 8.13 -11.98 -16.25
CA GLY A 45 9.19 -11.93 -15.25
C GLY A 45 8.74 -11.23 -13.98
N THR A 46 9.71 -10.80 -13.18
CA THR A 46 9.45 -10.07 -11.92
C THR A 46 9.39 -8.58 -12.16
N TYR A 47 8.33 -7.94 -11.67
CA TYR A 47 8.17 -6.49 -11.73
C TYR A 47 7.53 -5.97 -10.43
N VAL A 48 7.70 -4.68 -10.16
CA VAL A 48 7.17 -4.02 -8.96
C VAL A 48 6.14 -2.99 -9.37
N ARG A 49 5.00 -2.98 -8.66
CA ARG A 49 3.95 -1.98 -8.81
C ARG A 49 3.77 -1.24 -7.49
N ILE A 50 3.69 0.09 -7.55
CA ILE A 50 3.35 0.96 -6.43
C ILE A 50 2.04 1.67 -6.77
N GLU A 51 1.08 1.63 -5.86
CA GLU A 51 -0.18 2.35 -5.97
C GLU A 51 -0.36 3.30 -4.79
N HIS A 52 -0.72 4.55 -5.09
CA HIS A 52 -1.13 5.53 -4.08
C HIS A 52 -2.64 5.73 -4.19
N ASN A 53 -3.35 5.42 -3.11
CA ASN A 53 -4.80 5.33 -3.14
C ASN A 53 -5.47 5.85 -1.87
N THR A 54 -6.76 6.08 -1.97
CA THR A 54 -7.61 6.58 -0.88
C THR A 54 -8.93 5.81 -0.86
N PRO A 55 -9.53 5.52 0.30
CA PRO A 55 -10.79 4.81 0.35
C PRO A 55 -11.93 5.72 -0.14
N ALA A 56 -12.66 5.26 -1.15
CA ALA A 56 -13.72 6.01 -1.80
C ALA A 56 -14.96 5.14 -2.07
N ALA A 57 -16.10 5.80 -2.25
CA ALA A 57 -17.30 5.19 -2.78
C ALA A 57 -17.70 5.85 -4.10
N SER A 58 -18.14 5.02 -5.04
CA SER A 58 -18.66 5.45 -6.35
C SER A 58 -19.52 4.33 -6.93
N GLN A 59 -20.56 4.68 -7.69
CA GLN A 59 -21.43 3.72 -8.40
C GLN A 59 -21.98 2.58 -7.51
N GLY A 60 -22.31 2.89 -6.25
CA GLY A 60 -22.82 1.91 -5.28
C GLY A 60 -21.78 0.92 -4.74
N LYS A 61 -20.49 1.12 -5.06
CA LYS A 61 -19.35 0.33 -4.61
C LYS A 61 -18.48 1.12 -3.63
N ARG A 62 -17.85 0.43 -2.70
CA ARG A 62 -16.91 0.98 -1.69
C ARG A 62 -15.57 0.29 -1.88
N GLY A 63 -14.48 1.05 -1.95
CA GLY A 63 -13.19 0.45 -2.25
C GLY A 63 -12.04 1.44 -2.20
N TRP A 64 -10.93 1.08 -2.84
CA TRP A 64 -9.75 1.94 -2.94
C TRP A 64 -9.72 2.62 -4.30
N LEU A 65 -9.74 3.95 -4.32
CA LEU A 65 -9.48 4.70 -5.54
C LEU A 65 -7.98 4.88 -5.70
N ASN A 66 -7.42 4.34 -6.79
CA ASN A 66 -6.05 4.60 -7.20
C ASN A 66 -5.93 6.00 -7.78
N LEU A 67 -5.21 6.85 -7.04
CA LEU A 67 -4.88 8.22 -7.46
C LEU A 67 -3.73 8.17 -8.47
N ASN A 68 -2.78 7.26 -8.25
CA ASN A 68 -1.65 7.01 -9.15
C ASN A 68 -1.16 5.56 -9.04
N VAL A 69 -0.55 5.10 -10.13
CA VAL A 69 0.11 3.80 -10.25
C VAL A 69 1.47 4.00 -10.92
N TRP A 70 2.51 3.39 -10.36
CA TRP A 70 3.84 3.31 -10.94
C TRP A 70 4.24 1.85 -11.06
N GLU A 71 4.92 1.50 -12.14
CA GLU A 71 5.31 0.12 -12.42
C GLU A 71 6.68 0.08 -13.08
N SER A 72 7.53 -0.87 -12.67
CA SER A 72 8.78 -1.15 -13.35
C SER A 72 8.53 -1.87 -14.68
N PRO A 73 9.27 -1.56 -15.76
CA PRO A 73 10.45 -0.70 -15.80
C PRO A 73 10.15 0.77 -16.11
N CYS A 74 8.88 1.15 -16.33
CA CYS A 74 8.51 2.54 -16.65
C CYS A 74 8.87 3.51 -15.52
N THR A 75 8.90 3.02 -14.28
CA THR A 75 9.45 3.71 -13.12
C THR A 75 10.61 2.90 -12.56
N GLU A 76 11.74 3.55 -12.29
CA GLU A 76 12.86 2.92 -11.58
C GLU A 76 12.43 2.69 -10.13
N ILE A 77 12.28 1.41 -9.77
CA ILE A 77 11.87 0.96 -8.44
C ILE A 77 12.88 -0.09 -7.99
N ASP A 78 13.76 0.31 -7.10
CA ASP A 78 14.71 -0.58 -6.46
C ASP A 78 14.13 -1.14 -5.16
N TYR A 79 14.45 -2.39 -4.85
CA TYR A 79 14.17 -2.95 -3.53
C TYR A 79 15.28 -3.86 -3.04
N ALA A 80 15.44 -3.94 -1.73
CA ALA A 80 16.42 -4.78 -1.07
C ALA A 80 15.95 -5.20 0.32
N ASP A 81 16.50 -6.29 0.84
CA ASP A 81 16.37 -6.70 2.23
C ASP A 81 17.62 -6.29 3.02
N GLU A 82 17.42 -5.64 4.16
CA GLU A 82 18.47 -5.24 5.10
C GLU A 82 18.19 -5.81 6.50
N ASP A 83 19.24 -6.09 7.28
CA ASP A 83 19.18 -6.72 8.61
C ASP A 83 19.10 -5.71 9.78
N LYS A 84 18.73 -4.45 9.50
CA LYS A 84 18.74 -3.31 10.44
C LYS A 84 18.21 -3.61 11.85
N HIS A 85 17.09 -4.33 11.91
CA HIS A 85 16.36 -4.64 13.14
C HIS A 85 16.24 -6.14 13.39
N PHE A 86 16.97 -6.95 12.63
CA PHE A 86 16.78 -8.39 12.63
C PHE A 86 17.04 -8.99 14.01
N GLY A 87 16.07 -9.76 14.51
CA GLY A 87 16.15 -10.42 15.81
C GLY A 87 15.83 -9.52 17.01
N GLU A 88 15.59 -8.23 16.83
CA GLU A 88 15.12 -7.36 17.91
C GLU A 88 13.77 -7.85 18.45
N PRO A 89 13.52 -7.79 19.77
CA PRO A 89 12.22 -8.17 20.33
C PRO A 89 11.13 -7.18 19.90
N THR A 90 9.96 -7.71 19.58
CA THR A 90 8.77 -6.90 19.25
C THR A 90 8.13 -6.37 20.53
N PRO A 91 8.03 -5.04 20.73
CA PRO A 91 7.41 -4.47 21.92
C PRO A 91 5.96 -4.96 22.09
N GLY A 92 5.62 -5.45 23.29
CA GLY A 92 4.27 -5.91 23.60
C GLY A 92 3.91 -7.30 23.08
N ALA A 93 4.84 -8.05 22.47
CA ALA A 93 4.61 -9.42 22.01
C ALA A 93 5.74 -10.37 22.44
N GLU A 94 5.49 -11.13 23.52
CA GLU A 94 6.47 -12.06 24.08
C GLU A 94 6.86 -13.15 23.05
N GLY A 95 8.17 -13.40 22.93
CA GLY A 95 8.72 -14.40 22.01
C GLY A 95 8.64 -14.04 20.53
N LYS A 96 8.19 -12.83 20.17
CA LYS A 96 8.19 -12.33 18.80
C LYS A 96 9.40 -11.43 18.56
N THR A 97 10.03 -11.62 17.42
CA THR A 97 11.19 -10.85 16.98
C THR A 97 10.98 -10.29 15.60
N LYS A 98 11.65 -9.19 15.31
CA LYS A 98 11.63 -8.53 14.03
C LYS A 98 12.41 -9.33 12.98
N GLY A 99 11.89 -9.34 11.75
CA GLY A 99 12.51 -9.97 10.58
C GLY A 99 13.43 -9.02 9.81
N LEU A 100 13.77 -9.40 8.58
CA LEU A 100 14.46 -8.51 7.63
C LEU A 100 13.58 -7.32 7.29
N THR A 101 14.23 -6.19 7.02
CA THR A 101 13.58 -4.95 6.60
C THR A 101 13.59 -4.87 5.08
N ARG A 102 12.40 -4.96 4.46
CA ARG A 102 12.23 -4.74 3.02
C ARG A 102 12.19 -3.25 2.76
N ILE A 103 13.07 -2.75 1.88
CA ILE A 103 13.16 -1.33 1.55
C ILE A 103 12.87 -1.15 0.07
N PHE A 104 12.03 -0.17 -0.25
CA PHE A 104 11.75 0.26 -1.62
C PHE A 104 12.24 1.70 -1.82
N ARG A 105 12.86 1.96 -2.97
CA ARG A 105 13.40 3.25 -3.34
C ARG A 105 13.01 3.61 -4.77
N THR A 106 12.53 4.83 -4.95
CA THR A 106 12.35 5.52 -6.24
C THR A 106 12.96 6.92 -6.14
N ASP A 107 12.94 7.72 -7.21
CA ASP A 107 13.36 9.13 -7.13
C ASP A 107 12.41 10.00 -6.28
N PHE A 108 11.20 9.53 -5.98
CA PHE A 108 10.17 10.24 -5.21
C PHE A 108 9.75 9.58 -3.88
N LEU A 109 10.10 8.32 -3.63
CA LEU A 109 9.68 7.56 -2.45
C LEU A 109 10.85 6.77 -1.85
N ASN A 110 11.00 6.89 -0.53
CA ASN A 110 11.72 5.92 0.29
C ASN A 110 10.73 5.32 1.28
N ILE A 111 10.59 4.00 1.34
CA ILE A 111 9.72 3.32 2.29
C ILE A 111 10.32 1.99 2.72
N GLU A 112 10.18 1.66 3.99
CA GLU A 112 10.68 0.41 4.57
C GLU A 112 9.63 -0.29 5.42
N PHE A 113 9.69 -1.62 5.41
CA PHE A 113 8.79 -2.52 6.13
C PHE A 113 9.60 -3.55 6.90
N THR A 114 9.50 -3.53 8.22
CA THR A 114 10.10 -4.53 9.10
C THR A 114 8.99 -5.40 9.69
N GLY A 115 8.92 -6.67 9.28
CA GLY A 115 7.98 -7.63 9.88
C GLY A 115 8.23 -7.79 11.37
N VAL A 116 7.18 -7.75 12.19
CA VAL A 116 7.27 -7.79 13.66
C VAL A 116 6.96 -9.17 14.25
N GLY A 117 6.81 -10.21 13.41
CA GLY A 117 6.52 -11.57 13.84
C GLY A 117 5.10 -11.80 14.36
N ILE A 118 4.22 -10.81 14.24
CA ILE A 118 2.80 -10.89 14.63
C ILE A 118 1.96 -10.99 13.36
N GLU A 119 1.10 -12.01 13.31
CA GLU A 119 0.20 -12.25 12.19
C GLU A 119 -1.26 -12.05 12.61
N GLY A 120 -2.08 -11.57 11.67
CA GLY A 120 -3.50 -11.38 11.88
C GLY A 120 -4.30 -11.25 10.58
N GLY A 121 -5.62 -11.14 10.72
CA GLY A 121 -6.49 -10.69 9.64
C GLY A 121 -6.51 -9.16 9.57
N CYS A 122 -6.71 -8.58 8.39
CA CYS A 122 -6.93 -7.15 8.25
C CYS A 122 -8.41 -6.83 8.53
N PRO A 123 -8.76 -6.01 9.55
CA PRO A 123 -10.15 -5.65 9.83
C PRO A 123 -10.85 -4.93 8.66
N ALA A 124 -10.07 -4.32 7.74
CA ALA A 124 -10.59 -3.49 6.66
C ALA A 124 -11.16 -4.28 5.46
N GLU A 125 -11.09 -5.62 5.46
CA GLU A 125 -11.60 -6.44 4.36
C GLU A 125 -13.13 -6.50 4.28
N GLY A 126 -13.84 -6.23 5.38
CA GLY A 126 -15.30 -6.32 5.42
C GLY A 126 -16.04 -5.26 4.60
N ASP A 127 -15.39 -4.13 4.30
CA ASP A 127 -15.99 -2.96 3.65
C ASP A 127 -15.37 -2.63 2.27
N ASN A 128 -14.58 -3.55 1.70
CA ASN A 128 -13.84 -3.34 0.46
C ASN A 128 -14.37 -4.21 -0.68
N ASP A 129 -15.12 -3.62 -1.61
CA ASP A 129 -15.59 -4.30 -2.81
C ASP A 129 -14.48 -4.48 -3.87
N GLY A 130 -13.41 -3.68 -3.82
CA GLY A 130 -12.38 -3.65 -4.86
C GLY A 130 -11.61 -2.34 -5.03
N CYS A 131 -10.95 -2.19 -6.16
CA CYS A 131 -10.15 -1.03 -6.52
C CYS A 131 -10.73 -0.31 -7.75
N PHE A 132 -10.82 1.01 -7.69
CA PHE A 132 -11.12 1.87 -8.83
C PHE A 132 -9.82 2.36 -9.45
N TYR A 133 -9.70 2.23 -10.77
CA TYR A 133 -8.63 2.78 -11.58
C TYR A 133 -9.21 3.84 -12.50
N ILE A 134 -8.63 5.03 -12.51
CA ILE A 134 -9.00 6.11 -13.43
C ILE A 134 -7.92 6.16 -14.51
N GLU A 135 -8.32 5.92 -15.75
CA GLU A 135 -7.51 6.13 -16.94
C GLU A 135 -8.24 7.10 -17.85
N GLU A 136 -7.65 8.27 -18.07
CA GLU A 136 -8.26 9.39 -18.80
C GLU A 136 -9.62 9.78 -18.19
N GLU A 137 -10.73 9.44 -18.85
CA GLU A 137 -12.10 9.70 -18.40
C GLU A 137 -12.86 8.42 -18.04
N LYS A 138 -12.20 7.25 -18.11
CA LYS A 138 -12.82 5.96 -17.84
C LYS A 138 -12.42 5.45 -16.47
N THR A 139 -13.43 5.11 -15.68
CA THR A 139 -13.25 4.34 -14.45
C THR A 139 -13.37 2.85 -14.74
N THR A 140 -12.36 2.08 -14.33
CA THR A 140 -12.41 0.62 -14.29
C THR A 140 -12.48 0.17 -12.83
N PHE A 141 -13.40 -0.73 -12.51
CA PHE A 141 -13.52 -1.32 -11.18
C PHE A 141 -13.02 -2.78 -11.20
N VAL A 142 -12.03 -3.08 -10.36
CA VAL A 142 -11.47 -4.42 -10.19
C VAL A 142 -11.95 -4.97 -8.84
N PRO A 143 -12.73 -6.06 -8.82
CA PRO A 143 -13.22 -6.65 -7.57
C PRO A 143 -12.09 -7.06 -6.62
N SER A 144 -12.34 -6.99 -5.32
CA SER A 144 -11.38 -7.43 -4.31
C SER A 144 -11.07 -8.92 -4.44
N GLU A 145 -9.81 -9.27 -4.37
CA GLU A 145 -9.37 -10.66 -4.34
C GLU A 145 -9.48 -11.22 -2.93
N LYS A 146 -9.84 -12.51 -2.84
CA LYS A 146 -9.92 -13.20 -1.56
C LYS A 146 -8.53 -13.71 -1.15
N ILE A 147 -7.84 -12.93 -0.33
CA ILE A 147 -6.56 -13.32 0.25
C ILE A 147 -6.82 -14.14 1.52
N THR A 148 -6.47 -15.42 1.52
CA THR A 148 -6.60 -16.31 2.69
C THR A 148 -5.32 -16.40 3.52
N SER A 149 -4.21 -15.93 2.96
CA SER A 149 -2.92 -15.81 3.66
C SER A 149 -3.02 -14.84 4.84
N ARG A 150 -2.33 -15.18 5.93
CA ARG A 150 -2.19 -14.29 7.07
C ARG A 150 -1.29 -13.12 6.72
N LYS A 151 -1.63 -11.95 7.24
CA LYS A 151 -0.84 -10.73 7.08
C LYS A 151 0.10 -10.62 8.26
N GLU A 152 1.37 -10.40 8.00
CA GLU A 152 2.34 -10.05 9.04
C GLU A 152 2.33 -8.53 9.22
N TYR A 153 2.12 -8.05 10.45
CA TYR A 153 2.21 -6.62 10.73
C TYR A 153 3.66 -6.13 10.61
N CYS A 154 3.81 -4.86 10.23
CA CYS A 154 5.12 -4.25 10.04
C CYS A 154 5.28 -2.97 10.86
N ASP A 155 6.48 -2.75 11.40
CA ASP A 155 6.99 -1.40 11.61
C ASP A 155 7.27 -0.80 10.23
N CYS A 156 6.96 0.48 10.05
CA CYS A 156 7.14 1.15 8.77
C CYS A 156 7.63 2.58 8.97
N ALA A 157 8.59 2.97 8.15
CA ALA A 157 9.01 4.35 7.98
C ALA A 157 8.95 4.69 6.50
N PHE A 158 8.49 5.90 6.18
CA PHE A 158 8.43 6.36 4.79
C PHE A 158 8.65 7.86 4.68
N SER A 159 9.08 8.27 3.50
CA SER A 159 9.17 9.68 3.11
C SER A 159 8.92 9.82 1.62
N TRP A 160 8.06 10.76 1.24
CA TRP A 160 8.05 11.32 -0.11
C TRP A 160 9.27 12.23 -0.25
N THR A 161 10.30 11.79 -0.96
CA THR A 161 11.54 12.57 -1.17
C THR A 161 11.33 13.72 -2.16
N LYS A 162 10.42 13.52 -3.11
CA LYS A 162 10.09 14.48 -4.15
C LYS A 162 8.63 14.26 -4.59
N PRO A 163 7.66 14.98 -4.02
CA PRO A 163 6.25 14.84 -4.42
C PRO A 163 6.08 15.08 -5.93
N VAL A 164 5.63 14.05 -6.65
CA VAL A 164 5.34 14.11 -8.10
C VAL A 164 3.85 14.15 -8.42
N THR A 165 2.99 14.07 -7.39
CA THR A 165 1.54 14.19 -7.50
C THR A 165 0.99 15.10 -6.40
N GLU A 166 -0.19 15.67 -6.61
CA GLU A 166 -0.85 16.51 -5.59
C GLU A 166 -1.11 15.74 -4.30
N ALA A 167 -1.45 14.46 -4.40
CA ALA A 167 -1.71 13.59 -3.26
C ALA A 167 -0.48 13.40 -2.37
N MET A 168 0.72 13.29 -2.96
CA MET A 168 1.98 13.22 -2.20
C MET A 168 2.30 14.52 -1.46
N GLY A 169 1.77 15.65 -1.93
CA GLY A 169 1.92 16.96 -1.30
C GLY A 169 1.06 17.14 -0.04
N ILE A 170 0.16 16.18 0.27
CA ILE A 170 -0.62 16.21 1.51
C ILE A 170 0.22 15.58 2.63
N PRO A 171 0.59 16.35 3.66
CA PRO A 171 1.46 15.83 4.72
C PRO A 171 0.81 14.67 5.50
N PRO A 172 1.56 13.61 5.85
CA PRO A 172 1.06 12.59 6.75
C PRO A 172 0.93 13.14 8.17
N GLU A 173 -0.22 12.89 8.80
CA GLU A 173 -0.49 13.27 10.19
C GLU A 173 -0.15 12.13 11.15
N GLU A 174 -0.44 10.89 10.76
CA GLU A 174 -0.33 9.71 11.60
C GLU A 174 -0.18 8.45 10.74
N LEU A 175 0.74 7.55 11.08
CA LEU A 175 0.76 6.19 10.52
C LEU A 175 -0.35 5.36 11.18
N LEU A 176 -1.25 4.81 10.37
CA LEU A 176 -2.39 4.02 10.85
C LEU A 176 -2.07 2.52 10.94
N GLY A 177 -1.08 2.07 10.18
CA GLY A 177 -0.59 0.70 10.23
C GLY A 177 0.07 0.27 8.93
N ALA A 178 0.87 -0.78 9.03
CA ALA A 178 1.49 -1.43 7.90
C ALA A 178 1.47 -2.95 8.06
N TYR A 179 1.44 -3.66 6.94
CA TYR A 179 1.55 -5.11 6.89
C TYR A 179 2.18 -5.58 5.58
N LYS A 180 2.61 -6.84 5.57
CA LYS A 180 2.96 -7.57 4.35
C LYS A 180 2.22 -8.91 4.27
N VAL A 181 2.06 -9.42 3.07
CA VAL A 181 1.44 -10.73 2.80
C VAL A 181 1.91 -11.28 1.47
N THR A 182 2.08 -12.60 1.41
CA THR A 182 2.36 -13.32 0.16
C THR A 182 1.15 -14.19 -0.23
N PHE A 183 0.76 -14.16 -1.49
CA PHE A 183 -0.36 -14.93 -2.01
C PHE A 183 -0.23 -15.20 -3.52
N GLU A 184 -1.06 -16.11 -4.02
CA GLU A 184 -1.18 -16.43 -5.46
C GLU A 184 -2.38 -15.72 -6.08
N ARG A 185 -2.17 -15.09 -7.23
CA ARG A 185 -3.18 -14.51 -8.13
C ARG A 185 -3.33 -15.35 -9.41
#